data_AF-A0AAW1HQ94-F1
#
_entry.id   AF-A0AAW1HQ94-F1
#
_cell.length_a   1.000
_cell.length_b   1.000
_cell.length_c   1.000
_cell.angle_alpha   90.00
_cell.angle_beta   90.00
_cell.angle_gamma   90.00
#
_symmetry.space_group_name_H-M   'P 1'
#
loop_
_entity.id
_entity.type
_entity.pdbx_description
1 polymer ?
#
loop_
_entity_poly.entity_id
_entity_poly.type
_entity_poly.pdbx_seq_one_letter_code
_entity_poly.pdbx_strand_id
1 'polypeptide(L)'
;MTLETETGELYETKYLPRQRAFSGGWGRFAVCEKLSLGDLAVFRLVGATRLKVYIIRKGSSVVKLPTNLLNLFKETREAGLDVNELIVYKRGRGNENCKNPDEAGINFNNITGFNDFRTIINDLLQNHDLSEVRLRTYELCRSQNVILHEHLLKGLNSKFLVEAIRSTISTTVNISISLRTCTLSTFLDNVSQWSTTLKCYKALGMNVGFLSSRLHHLQTLAVSSEGAVSRQRYIDACRERLCCECEFTKLKTIHAKWRKVLVMLSSKVKALESKGGWEEYMEVYFRLRQAKDEIKEIEVLIAELCRFFEHYDDVIETLKLKANNHELEFQAKVDTPW
;
A
#
# COMPACT_ATOMS: atom_id res chain seq x y z
N MET A 1 33.49 -22.44 -14.22
CA MET A 1 33.11 -21.87 -12.91
C MET A 1 33.19 -22.97 -11.88
N THR A 2 33.80 -22.71 -10.74
CA THR A 2 34.01 -23.71 -9.69
C THR A 2 33.08 -23.42 -8.53
N LEU A 3 32.35 -24.44 -8.08
CA LEU A 3 31.47 -24.39 -6.92
C LEU A 3 32.23 -24.87 -5.69
N GLU A 4 32.30 -24.05 -4.64
CA GLU A 4 32.91 -24.36 -3.35
C GLU A 4 31.82 -24.62 -2.31
N THR A 5 31.84 -25.78 -1.65
CA THR A 5 30.88 -26.13 -0.60
C THR A 5 31.27 -25.54 0.75
N GLU A 6 30.40 -25.66 1.75
CA GLU A 6 30.69 -25.27 3.13
C GLU A 6 31.84 -26.10 3.75
N THR A 7 32.05 -27.34 3.29
CA THR A 7 33.14 -28.22 3.71
C THR A 7 34.47 -27.92 3.00
N GLY A 8 34.49 -26.99 2.04
CA GLY A 8 35.67 -26.60 1.27
C GLY A 8 35.93 -27.46 0.02
N GLU A 9 35.02 -28.36 -0.33
CA GLU A 9 35.13 -29.17 -1.54
C GLU A 9 34.82 -28.34 -2.80
N LEU A 10 35.55 -28.63 -3.88
CA LEU A 10 35.49 -27.88 -5.14
C LEU A 10 34.92 -28.74 -6.27
N TYR A 11 33.93 -28.19 -6.97
CA TYR A 11 33.26 -28.85 -8.10
C TYR A 11 33.31 -27.98 -9.34
N GLU A 12 33.93 -28.46 -10.40
CA GLU A 12 33.93 -27.75 -11.68
C GLU A 12 32.58 -27.83 -12.39
N THR A 13 32.11 -26.69 -12.88
CA THR A 13 30.87 -26.56 -13.65
C THR A 13 31.02 -25.55 -14.78
N LYS A 14 30.20 -25.70 -15.82
CA LYS A 14 30.03 -24.71 -16.88
C LYS A 14 28.82 -23.84 -16.61
N TYR A 15 29.02 -22.55 -16.41
CA TYR A 15 27.91 -21.60 -16.29
C TYR A 15 27.40 -21.19 -17.68
N LEU A 16 26.09 -21.15 -17.83
CA LEU A 16 25.39 -20.76 -19.06
C LEU A 16 24.68 -19.42 -18.81
N PRO A 17 25.30 -18.27 -19.19
CA PRO A 17 24.79 -16.94 -18.83
C PRO A 17 23.36 -16.67 -19.31
N ARG A 18 23.04 -17.10 -20.53
CA ARG A 18 21.69 -16.90 -21.13
C ARG A 18 20.59 -17.65 -20.38
N GLN A 19 20.93 -18.81 -19.82
CA GLN A 19 19.98 -19.67 -19.10
C GLN A 19 20.07 -19.46 -17.58
N ARG A 20 21.02 -18.64 -17.12
CA ARG A 20 21.37 -18.46 -15.71
C ARG A 20 21.51 -19.80 -14.96
N ALA A 21 22.11 -20.80 -15.62
CA ALA A 21 22.14 -22.18 -15.15
C ALA A 21 23.54 -22.78 -15.21
N PHE A 22 23.80 -23.81 -14.38
CA PHE A 22 25.02 -24.62 -14.46
C PHE A 22 24.78 -25.89 -15.27
N SER A 23 25.75 -26.24 -16.09
CA SER A 23 25.82 -27.46 -16.90
C SER A 23 27.22 -28.07 -16.79
N GLY A 24 27.46 -29.24 -17.39
CA GLY A 24 28.80 -29.84 -17.46
C GLY A 24 29.51 -29.94 -16.11
N GLY A 25 28.97 -30.77 -15.20
CA GLY A 25 29.48 -30.93 -13.82
C GLY A 25 28.41 -30.77 -12.74
N TRP A 26 27.35 -30.02 -13.04
CA TRP A 26 26.21 -29.80 -12.14
C TRP A 26 25.55 -31.08 -11.63
N GLY A 27 25.35 -32.07 -12.52
CA GLY A 27 24.74 -33.35 -12.14
C GLY A 27 25.56 -34.11 -11.09
N ARG A 28 26.89 -34.06 -11.19
CA ARG A 28 27.80 -34.69 -10.21
C ARG A 28 27.74 -33.97 -8.87
N PHE A 29 27.82 -32.64 -8.87
CA PHE A 29 27.66 -31.82 -7.66
C PHE A 29 26.36 -32.15 -6.92
N ALA A 30 25.23 -32.20 -7.64
CA ALA A 30 23.94 -32.46 -7.03
C ALA A 30 23.80 -33.87 -6.43
N VAL A 31 24.52 -34.86 -6.96
CA VAL A 31 24.55 -36.22 -6.41
C VAL A 31 25.44 -36.29 -5.17
N CYS A 32 26.66 -35.71 -5.23
CA CYS A 32 27.60 -35.71 -4.11
C CYS A 32 27.05 -34.96 -2.90
N GLU A 33 26.48 -33.77 -3.12
CA GLU A 33 25.82 -32.97 -2.07
C GLU A 33 24.42 -33.49 -1.69
N LYS A 34 23.98 -34.64 -2.23
CA LYS A 34 22.67 -35.26 -1.97
C LYS A 34 21.52 -34.25 -2.08
N LEU A 35 21.54 -33.39 -3.09
CA LEU A 35 20.52 -32.37 -3.27
C LEU A 35 19.18 -33.02 -3.60
N SER A 36 18.20 -32.77 -2.74
CA SER A 36 16.84 -33.27 -2.87
C SER A 36 15.89 -32.19 -3.37
N LEU A 37 14.75 -32.60 -3.92
CA LEU A 37 13.77 -31.67 -4.48
C LEU A 37 13.12 -30.84 -3.36
N GLY A 38 13.42 -29.53 -3.35
CA GLY A 38 13.00 -28.59 -2.31
C GLY A 38 14.17 -28.01 -1.51
N ASP A 39 15.38 -28.54 -1.69
CA ASP A 39 16.60 -27.89 -1.19
C ASP A 39 16.89 -26.62 -1.99
N LEU A 40 17.34 -25.56 -1.32
CA LEU A 40 17.75 -24.31 -1.95
C LEU A 40 19.26 -24.22 -1.95
N ALA A 41 19.86 -24.05 -3.13
CA ALA A 41 21.27 -23.72 -3.27
C ALA A 41 21.40 -22.22 -3.49
N VAL A 42 22.08 -21.54 -2.57
CA VAL A 42 22.39 -20.11 -2.63
C VAL A 42 23.85 -19.97 -3.06
N PHE A 43 24.07 -19.24 -4.15
CA PHE A 43 25.41 -19.05 -4.71
C PHE A 43 25.89 -17.63 -4.42
N ARG A 44 27.11 -17.52 -3.90
CA ARG A 44 27.81 -16.25 -3.68
C ARG A 44 29.09 -16.22 -4.50
N LEU A 45 29.33 -15.16 -5.26
CA LEU A 45 30.58 -14.97 -5.97
C LEU A 45 31.71 -14.63 -4.98
N VAL A 46 32.78 -15.43 -4.98
CA VAL A 46 33.95 -15.26 -4.08
C VAL A 46 35.26 -15.12 -4.86
N GLY A 47 35.19 -15.09 -6.19
CA GLY A 47 36.29 -14.85 -7.12
C GLY A 47 35.78 -14.86 -8.57
N ALA A 48 36.60 -14.42 -9.53
CA ALA A 48 36.18 -14.22 -10.92
C ALA A 48 35.50 -15.45 -11.58
N THR A 49 35.87 -16.66 -11.15
CA THR A 49 35.28 -17.92 -11.64
C THR A 49 34.88 -18.88 -10.53
N ARG A 50 34.79 -18.40 -9.28
CA ARG A 50 34.52 -19.23 -8.09
C ARG A 50 33.29 -18.75 -7.32
N LEU A 51 32.36 -19.67 -7.10
CA LEU A 51 31.10 -19.45 -6.39
C LEU A 51 31.07 -20.32 -5.14
N LYS A 52 30.81 -19.72 -3.99
CA LYS A 52 30.53 -20.46 -2.75
C LYS A 52 29.06 -20.82 -2.69
N VAL A 53 28.75 -22.06 -2.35
CA VAL A 53 27.39 -22.62 -2.35
C VAL A 53 26.95 -22.97 -0.94
N TYR A 54 25.78 -22.46 -0.56
CA TYR A 54 25.11 -22.76 0.70
C TYR A 54 23.83 -23.53 0.43
N ILE A 55 23.62 -24.66 1.12
CA ILE A 55 22.50 -25.56 0.85
C ILE A 55 21.52 -25.51 2.03
N ILE A 56 20.34 -24.95 1.79
CA ILE A 56 19.25 -24.92 2.76
C ILE A 56 18.36 -26.14 2.49
N ARG A 57 18.34 -27.07 3.45
CA ARG A 57 17.58 -28.31 3.32
C ARG A 57 16.09 -28.08 3.58
N LYS A 58 15.26 -28.78 2.82
CA LYS A 58 13.81 -28.79 2.99
C LYS A 58 13.43 -29.16 4.44
N GLY A 59 12.66 -28.30 5.11
CA GLY A 59 12.14 -28.54 6.46
C GLY A 59 13.07 -28.13 7.61
N SER A 60 14.24 -27.53 7.34
CA SER A 60 15.09 -26.99 8.41
C SER A 60 14.51 -25.69 8.97
N SER A 61 14.20 -25.64 10.26
CA SER A 61 13.80 -24.41 10.97
C SER A 61 14.99 -23.50 11.30
N VAL A 62 16.22 -24.01 11.19
CA VAL A 62 17.46 -23.27 11.43
C VAL A 62 18.24 -23.16 10.11
N VAL A 63 18.35 -21.94 9.60
CA VAL A 63 19.12 -21.62 8.40
C VAL A 63 20.53 -21.20 8.83
N LYS A 64 21.52 -22.09 8.65
CA LYS A 64 22.94 -21.77 8.90
C LYS A 64 23.53 -21.02 7.71
N LEU A 65 23.06 -19.79 7.48
CA LEU A 65 23.74 -18.87 6.57
C LEU A 65 24.76 -18.06 7.37
N PRO A 66 25.99 -17.87 6.86
CA PRO A 66 26.95 -16.95 7.46
C PRO A 66 26.33 -15.57 7.74
N THR A 67 26.63 -14.98 8.89
CA THR A 67 25.97 -13.75 9.40
C THR A 67 26.05 -12.58 8.42
N ASN A 68 27.12 -12.53 7.63
CA ASN A 68 27.33 -11.55 6.56
C ASN A 68 26.35 -11.70 5.37
N LEU A 69 25.82 -12.89 5.08
CA LEU A 69 24.75 -13.06 4.07
C LEU A 69 23.39 -12.61 4.62
N LEU A 70 23.11 -12.87 5.90
CA LEU A 70 21.87 -12.43 6.54
C LEU A 70 21.79 -10.89 6.62
N ASN A 71 22.93 -10.22 6.88
CA ASN A 71 22.99 -8.76 6.86
C ASN A 71 22.80 -8.20 5.45
N LEU A 72 23.38 -8.84 4.42
CA LEU A 72 23.16 -8.45 3.02
C LEU A 72 21.68 -8.54 2.61
N PHE A 73 20.94 -9.55 3.09
CA PHE A 73 19.48 -9.66 2.88
C PHE A 73 18.65 -8.59 3.59
N LYS A 74 19.14 -8.06 4.72
CA LYS A 74 18.48 -6.97 5.45
C LYS A 74 18.78 -5.62 4.79
N GLU A 75 20.05 -5.37 4.48
CA GLU A 75 20.50 -4.13 3.83
C GLU A 75 19.91 -3.96 2.42
N THR A 76 19.70 -5.06 1.67
CA THR A 76 19.03 -5.01 0.35
C THR A 76 17.52 -4.71 0.41
N ARG A 77 16.82 -5.03 1.51
CA ARG A 77 15.42 -4.61 1.75
C ARG A 77 15.31 -3.13 2.08
N GLU A 78 16.36 -2.54 2.63
CA GLU A 78 16.38 -1.15 3.10
C GLU A 78 16.98 -0.17 2.06
N ALA A 79 17.89 -0.63 1.19
CA ALA A 79 18.60 0.23 0.24
C ALA A 79 18.11 0.16 -1.23
N GLY A 80 17.18 -0.73 -1.58
CA GLY A 80 16.57 -0.76 -2.93
C GLY A 80 17.56 -0.99 -4.10
N LEU A 81 18.69 -1.67 -3.86
CA LEU A 81 19.70 -1.97 -4.88
C LEU A 81 19.47 -3.32 -5.60
N ASP A 82 19.88 -3.38 -6.87
CA ASP A 82 19.68 -4.46 -7.83
C ASP A 82 20.39 -5.77 -7.44
N VAL A 83 19.62 -6.85 -7.27
CA VAL A 83 20.07 -8.16 -6.76
C VAL A 83 20.63 -9.01 -7.92
N ASN A 84 21.73 -8.56 -8.53
CA ASN A 84 22.43 -9.35 -9.55
C ASN A 84 23.44 -10.37 -8.99
N GLU A 85 23.70 -10.37 -7.67
CA GLU A 85 24.71 -11.25 -7.05
C GLU A 85 24.16 -12.56 -6.47
N LEU A 86 22.84 -12.74 -6.40
CA LEU A 86 22.23 -13.91 -5.79
C LEU A 86 21.49 -14.78 -6.81
N ILE A 87 22.14 -15.86 -7.24
CA ILE A 87 21.49 -16.88 -8.08
C ILE A 87 20.89 -17.92 -7.14
N VAL A 88 19.60 -18.24 -7.30
CA VAL A 88 18.93 -19.34 -6.59
C VAL A 88 18.59 -20.41 -7.62
N TYR A 89 19.23 -21.58 -7.52
CA TYR A 89 19.00 -22.68 -8.46
C TYR A 89 17.96 -23.68 -7.92
N LYS A 90 17.05 -24.15 -8.80
CA LYS A 90 16.12 -25.27 -8.55
C LYS A 90 16.24 -26.32 -9.66
N ARG A 91 16.41 -27.60 -9.31
CA ARG A 91 16.59 -28.72 -10.26
C ARG A 91 15.25 -29.12 -10.90
N GLY A 92 15.14 -29.01 -12.22
CA GLY A 92 14.04 -29.57 -13.04
C GLY A 92 14.37 -30.98 -13.58
N ARG A 93 13.35 -31.80 -13.89
CA ARG A 93 13.53 -33.14 -14.47
C ARG A 93 14.07 -33.08 -15.89
N GLY A 94 15.02 -33.95 -16.21
CA GLY A 94 15.47 -34.25 -17.57
C GLY A 94 14.55 -35.25 -18.28
N ASN A 95 14.54 -35.15 -19.61
CA ASN A 95 13.75 -35.89 -20.60
C ASN A 95 13.74 -37.42 -20.44
N GLU A 96 12.54 -37.99 -20.54
CA GLU A 96 12.30 -39.23 -21.30
C GLU A 96 11.05 -39.02 -22.18
N ASN A 97 11.22 -39.27 -23.48
CA ASN A 97 10.27 -39.01 -24.56
C ASN A 97 8.95 -39.78 -24.42
N CYS A 98 7.82 -39.13 -24.68
CA CYS A 98 6.70 -39.67 -25.47
C CYS A 98 5.79 -38.54 -25.97
N LYS A 99 5.78 -38.37 -27.30
CA LYS A 99 4.78 -37.81 -28.23
C LYS A 99 3.69 -36.87 -27.68
N ASN A 100 3.65 -35.67 -28.28
CA ASN A 100 2.61 -34.64 -28.14
C ASN A 100 1.18 -35.22 -28.15
N PRO A 101 0.35 -34.90 -27.14
CA PRO A 101 -1.08 -34.74 -27.31
C PRO A 101 -1.37 -33.25 -27.48
N ASP A 102 -1.77 -32.90 -28.70
CA ASP A 102 -2.59 -31.78 -29.13
C ASP A 102 -2.67 -30.52 -28.24
N GLU A 103 -2.24 -29.42 -28.86
CA GLU A 103 -2.47 -28.04 -28.45
C GLU A 103 -3.97 -27.73 -28.27
N ALA A 104 -4.54 -28.07 -27.12
CA ALA A 104 -5.79 -27.47 -26.68
C ALA A 104 -5.46 -26.25 -25.80
N GLY A 105 -5.17 -25.11 -26.45
CA GLY A 105 -5.32 -23.82 -25.78
C GLY A 105 -6.77 -23.70 -25.32
N ILE A 106 -7.00 -23.58 -24.00
CA ILE A 106 -8.35 -23.43 -23.45
C ILE A 106 -8.85 -22.04 -23.88
N ASN A 107 -9.64 -21.99 -24.96
CA ASN A 107 -10.25 -20.77 -25.47
C ASN A 107 -11.58 -20.51 -24.74
N PHE A 108 -11.78 -19.30 -24.21
CA PHE A 108 -12.98 -18.94 -23.42
C PHE A 108 -14.29 -19.08 -24.22
N ASN A 109 -14.22 -19.00 -25.55
CA ASN A 109 -15.36 -19.16 -26.45
C ASN A 109 -16.06 -20.54 -26.35
N ASN A 110 -15.40 -21.54 -25.75
CA ASN A 110 -15.96 -22.88 -25.55
C ASN A 110 -16.63 -23.07 -24.18
N ILE A 111 -16.67 -22.05 -23.32
CA ILE A 111 -17.28 -22.11 -21.98
C ILE A 111 -18.69 -21.52 -22.08
N THR A 112 -19.73 -22.36 -22.11
CA THR A 112 -21.11 -21.93 -22.33
C THR A 112 -21.87 -21.62 -21.04
N GLY A 113 -21.35 -22.01 -19.87
CA GLY A 113 -21.95 -21.67 -18.58
C GLY A 113 -21.07 -21.91 -17.36
N PHE A 114 -21.59 -21.54 -16.17
CA PHE A 114 -20.91 -21.67 -14.87
C PHE A 114 -20.45 -23.11 -14.58
N ASN A 115 -21.19 -24.12 -15.07
CA ASN A 115 -20.83 -25.53 -14.90
C ASN A 115 -19.57 -25.93 -15.69
N ASP A 116 -19.38 -25.41 -16.91
CA ASP A 116 -18.19 -25.70 -17.73
C ASP A 116 -16.95 -25.06 -17.09
N PHE A 117 -17.08 -23.82 -16.60
CA PHE A 117 -16.04 -23.12 -15.86
C PHE A 117 -15.70 -23.83 -14.53
N ARG A 118 -16.73 -24.31 -13.81
CA ARG A 118 -16.58 -25.05 -12.56
C ARG A 118 -15.76 -26.32 -12.78
N THR A 119 -15.96 -27.04 -13.88
CA THR A 119 -15.18 -28.23 -14.23
C THR A 119 -13.71 -27.89 -14.47
N ILE A 120 -13.42 -26.85 -15.26
CA ILE A 120 -12.04 -26.39 -15.52
C ILE A 120 -11.32 -25.95 -14.23
N ILE A 121 -12.00 -25.20 -13.36
CA ILE A 121 -11.45 -24.77 -12.06
C ILE A 121 -11.29 -25.96 -11.10
N ASN A 122 -12.21 -26.92 -11.09
CA ASN A 122 -12.11 -28.13 -10.27
C ASN A 122 -10.93 -29.01 -10.68
N ASP A 123 -10.69 -29.14 -11.99
CA ASP A 123 -9.53 -29.86 -12.54
C ASP A 123 -8.21 -29.15 -12.19
N LEU A 124 -8.21 -27.81 -12.17
CA LEU A 124 -7.07 -26.98 -11.76
C LEU A 124 -6.78 -27.04 -10.23
N LEU A 125 -7.82 -27.24 -9.42
CA LEU A 125 -7.76 -27.15 -7.95
C LEU A 125 -7.96 -28.48 -7.22
N GLN A 126 -8.00 -29.60 -7.96
CA GLN A 126 -8.14 -30.97 -7.44
C GLN A 126 -9.24 -31.11 -6.37
N ASN A 127 -10.44 -30.58 -6.64
CA ASN A 127 -11.62 -30.69 -5.77
C ASN A 127 -11.54 -30.08 -4.36
N HIS A 128 -10.56 -29.21 -4.07
CA HIS A 128 -10.59 -28.42 -2.82
C HIS A 128 -11.71 -27.36 -2.86
N ASP A 129 -12.52 -27.33 -1.80
CA ASP A 129 -13.77 -26.58 -1.72
C ASP A 129 -13.56 -25.05 -1.81
N LEU A 130 -14.31 -24.39 -2.68
CA LEU A 130 -14.13 -22.98 -3.06
C LEU A 130 -15.47 -22.34 -3.43
N SER A 131 -16.50 -22.60 -2.62
CA SER A 131 -17.89 -22.20 -2.91
C SER A 131 -18.05 -20.69 -3.20
N GLU A 132 -17.35 -19.81 -2.49
CA GLU A 132 -17.53 -18.35 -2.63
C GLU A 132 -16.59 -17.68 -3.65
N VAL A 133 -15.34 -18.14 -3.78
CA VAL A 133 -14.35 -17.57 -4.71
C VAL A 133 -14.66 -17.98 -6.16
N ARG A 134 -15.31 -19.13 -6.39
CA ARG A 134 -15.64 -19.65 -7.73
C ARG A 134 -16.63 -18.77 -8.49
N LEU A 135 -17.70 -18.32 -7.83
CA LEU A 135 -18.70 -17.42 -8.43
C LEU A 135 -18.06 -16.08 -8.83
N ARG A 136 -17.28 -15.50 -7.92
CA ARG A 136 -16.63 -14.19 -8.16
C ARG A 136 -15.51 -14.25 -9.21
N THR A 137 -14.76 -15.36 -9.27
CA THR A 137 -13.76 -15.60 -10.34
C THR A 137 -14.44 -15.77 -11.69
N TYR A 138 -15.56 -16.50 -11.74
CA TYR A 138 -16.36 -16.69 -12.96
C TYR A 138 -16.93 -15.37 -13.48
N GLU A 139 -17.52 -14.55 -12.60
CA GLU A 139 -18.04 -13.23 -12.96
C GLU A 139 -16.96 -12.31 -13.53
N LEU A 140 -15.75 -12.33 -12.95
CA LEU A 140 -14.62 -11.56 -13.43
C LEU A 140 -14.16 -12.02 -14.82
N CYS A 141 -13.93 -13.32 -15.00
CA CYS A 141 -13.55 -13.91 -16.29
C CYS A 141 -14.61 -13.65 -17.37
N ARG A 142 -15.90 -13.78 -17.01
CA ARG A 142 -17.03 -13.53 -17.91
C ARG A 142 -17.15 -12.07 -18.31
N SER A 143 -16.92 -11.14 -17.38
CA SER A 143 -17.00 -9.70 -17.64
C SER A 143 -15.93 -9.17 -18.60
N GLN A 144 -14.84 -9.93 -18.79
CA GLN A 144 -13.70 -9.52 -19.61
C GLN A 144 -13.40 -10.50 -20.76
N ASN A 145 -14.21 -11.56 -20.91
CA ASN A 145 -14.05 -12.62 -21.90
C ASN A 145 -12.65 -13.30 -21.88
N VAL A 146 -12.06 -13.45 -20.68
CA VAL A 146 -10.66 -13.89 -20.50
C VAL A 146 -10.55 -14.92 -19.37
N ILE A 147 -9.69 -15.94 -19.56
CA ILE A 147 -9.30 -16.88 -18.49
C ILE A 147 -8.10 -16.32 -17.74
N LEU A 148 -8.29 -16.01 -16.45
CA LEU A 148 -7.21 -15.52 -15.57
C LEU A 148 -5.99 -16.46 -15.48
N HIS A 149 -6.19 -17.76 -15.74
CA HIS A 149 -5.23 -18.85 -15.53
C HIS A 149 -4.62 -19.44 -16.81
N GLU A 150 -4.87 -18.85 -17.99
CA GLU A 150 -4.51 -19.44 -19.29
C GLU A 150 -3.03 -19.84 -19.42
N HIS A 151 -2.13 -19.11 -18.76
CA HIS A 151 -0.69 -19.38 -18.75
C HIS A 151 -0.12 -19.54 -17.33
N LEU A 152 -1.00 -19.63 -16.33
CA LEU A 152 -0.59 -19.78 -14.94
C LEU A 152 0.02 -21.17 -14.77
N LEU A 153 1.35 -21.21 -14.67
CA LEU A 153 2.13 -22.40 -14.31
C LEU A 153 2.03 -23.58 -15.30
N LYS A 154 2.06 -23.31 -16.61
CA LYS A 154 2.37 -24.35 -17.61
C LYS A 154 3.72 -25.00 -17.25
N GLY A 155 3.68 -26.26 -16.77
CA GLY A 155 4.87 -27.08 -16.47
C GLY A 155 5.16 -27.41 -15.01
N LEU A 156 4.27 -27.12 -14.04
CA LEU A 156 4.44 -27.48 -12.63
C LEU A 156 3.42 -28.51 -12.13
N ASN A 157 3.86 -29.44 -11.28
CA ASN A 157 3.02 -30.52 -10.75
C ASN A 157 1.98 -29.94 -9.76
N SER A 158 0.70 -30.08 -10.09
CA SER A 158 -0.42 -29.32 -9.50
C SER A 158 -0.64 -29.54 -8.00
N LYS A 159 -0.19 -30.65 -7.42
CA LYS A 159 -0.54 -31.07 -6.05
C LYS A 159 0.01 -30.17 -4.92
N PHE A 160 1.15 -29.49 -5.12
CA PHE A 160 1.79 -28.66 -4.09
C PHE A 160 1.63 -27.16 -4.31
N LEU A 161 1.11 -26.76 -5.46
CA LEU A 161 0.90 -25.36 -5.81
C LEU A 161 -0.57 -24.94 -5.73
N VAL A 162 -1.50 -25.87 -5.44
CA VAL A 162 -2.92 -25.56 -5.27
C VAL A 162 -3.13 -24.42 -4.27
N GLU A 163 -2.43 -24.44 -3.13
CA GLU A 163 -2.51 -23.39 -2.10
C GLU A 163 -2.04 -22.02 -2.62
N ALA A 164 -0.91 -21.99 -3.32
CA ALA A 164 -0.33 -20.77 -3.87
C ALA A 164 -1.19 -20.22 -5.02
N ILE A 165 -1.67 -21.08 -5.92
CA ILE A 165 -2.58 -20.74 -7.01
C ILE A 165 -3.87 -20.18 -6.43
N ARG A 166 -4.49 -20.88 -5.47
CA ARG A 166 -5.72 -20.41 -4.81
C ARG A 166 -5.53 -19.06 -4.15
N SER A 167 -4.43 -18.87 -3.41
CA SER A 167 -4.11 -17.58 -2.79
C SER A 167 -3.98 -16.48 -3.85
N THR A 168 -3.26 -16.75 -4.93
CA THR A 168 -3.05 -15.78 -6.04
C THR A 168 -4.37 -15.40 -6.72
N ILE A 169 -5.24 -16.39 -6.99
CA ILE A 169 -6.57 -16.17 -7.57
C ILE A 169 -7.45 -15.37 -6.61
N SER A 170 -7.49 -15.76 -5.34
CA SER A 170 -8.25 -15.06 -4.30
C SER A 170 -7.81 -13.61 -4.14
N THR A 171 -6.49 -13.35 -4.07
CA THR A 171 -5.97 -11.98 -4.03
C THR A 171 -6.34 -11.18 -5.28
N THR A 172 -6.28 -11.80 -6.47
CA THR A 172 -6.63 -11.13 -7.73
C THR A 172 -8.11 -10.75 -7.76
N VAL A 173 -8.99 -11.66 -7.32
CA VAL A 173 -10.43 -11.41 -7.20
C VAL A 173 -10.71 -10.32 -6.16
N ASN A 174 -10.02 -10.36 -5.01
CA ASN A 174 -10.15 -9.33 -3.99
C ASN A 174 -9.73 -7.95 -4.50
N ILE A 175 -8.61 -7.84 -5.23
CA ILE A 175 -8.20 -6.59 -5.88
C ILE A 175 -9.28 -6.13 -6.86
N SER A 176 -9.86 -7.03 -7.66
CA SER A 176 -10.94 -6.66 -8.58
C SER A 176 -12.19 -6.15 -7.86
N ILE A 177 -12.57 -6.76 -6.74
CA ILE A 177 -13.72 -6.32 -5.94
C ILE A 177 -13.40 -4.96 -5.33
N SER A 178 -12.22 -4.81 -4.72
CA SER A 178 -11.78 -3.53 -4.16
C SER A 178 -11.77 -2.43 -5.22
N LEU A 179 -11.35 -2.70 -6.46
CA LEU A 179 -11.41 -1.73 -7.56
C LEU A 179 -12.83 -1.36 -8.03
N ARG A 180 -13.85 -2.15 -7.64
CA ARG A 180 -15.27 -1.86 -7.91
C ARG A 180 -15.97 -1.17 -6.74
N THR A 181 -15.40 -1.25 -5.54
CA THR A 181 -16.05 -0.75 -4.31
C THR A 181 -15.20 0.27 -3.55
N CYS A 182 -14.02 0.64 -4.05
CA CYS A 182 -13.12 1.57 -3.38
C CYS A 182 -13.66 2.99 -3.42
N THR A 183 -13.56 3.66 -2.28
CA THR A 183 -13.58 5.13 -2.22
C THR A 183 -12.21 5.67 -2.64
N LEU A 184 -12.13 6.96 -2.95
CA LEU A 184 -10.88 7.59 -3.37
C LEU A 184 -9.79 7.55 -2.28
N SER A 185 -10.17 7.72 -1.02
CA SER A 185 -9.25 7.59 0.12
C SER A 185 -8.65 6.19 0.21
N THR A 186 -9.51 5.17 0.24
CA THR A 186 -9.08 3.76 0.31
C THR A 186 -8.30 3.34 -0.93
N PHE A 187 -8.59 3.91 -2.10
CA PHE A 187 -7.82 3.70 -3.31
C PHE A 187 -6.40 4.26 -3.19
N LEU A 188 -6.25 5.52 -2.75
CA LEU A 188 -4.95 6.18 -2.60
C LEU A 188 -4.04 5.45 -1.61
N ASP A 189 -4.61 4.89 -0.54
CA ASP A 189 -3.86 4.11 0.46
C ASP A 189 -3.31 2.79 -0.09
N ASN A 190 -4.04 2.15 -1.02
CA ASN A 190 -3.75 0.78 -1.46
C ASN A 190 -3.18 0.66 -2.88
N VAL A 191 -3.22 1.72 -3.70
CA VAL A 191 -2.83 1.71 -5.12
C VAL A 191 -1.40 1.20 -5.36
N SER A 192 -0.46 1.53 -4.47
CA SER A 192 0.95 1.12 -4.56
C SER A 192 1.11 -0.39 -4.36
N GLN A 193 0.40 -0.95 -3.38
CA GLN A 193 0.38 -2.38 -3.10
C GLN A 193 -0.28 -3.14 -4.25
N TRP A 194 -1.47 -2.71 -4.70
CA TRP A 194 -2.18 -3.34 -5.81
C TRP A 194 -1.35 -3.33 -7.11
N SER A 195 -0.69 -2.21 -7.43
CA SER A 195 0.18 -2.10 -8.61
C SER A 195 1.33 -3.10 -8.57
N THR A 196 1.97 -3.25 -7.41
CA THR A 196 3.09 -4.19 -7.22
C THR A 196 2.60 -5.63 -7.33
N THR A 197 1.49 -5.98 -6.68
CA THR A 197 0.91 -7.32 -6.74
C THR A 197 0.51 -7.72 -8.16
N LEU A 198 -0.16 -6.85 -8.92
CA LEU A 198 -0.57 -7.14 -10.29
C LEU A 198 0.64 -7.27 -11.24
N LYS A 199 1.70 -6.47 -11.05
CA LYS A 199 2.96 -6.64 -11.80
C LYS A 199 3.60 -8.01 -11.55
N CYS A 200 3.67 -8.44 -10.28
CA CYS A 200 4.16 -9.77 -9.92
C CYS A 200 3.30 -10.87 -10.53
N TYR A 201 1.98 -10.76 -10.47
CA TYR A 201 1.07 -11.79 -10.98
C TYR A 201 1.09 -11.87 -12.51
N LYS A 202 1.26 -10.74 -13.20
CA LYS A 202 1.52 -10.71 -14.64
C LYS A 202 2.83 -11.43 -15.00
N ALA A 203 3.90 -11.22 -14.21
CA ALA A 203 5.17 -11.92 -14.40
C ALA A 203 5.09 -13.43 -14.15
N LEU A 204 4.15 -13.87 -13.30
CA LEU A 204 3.83 -15.28 -13.06
C LEU A 204 2.93 -15.91 -14.15
N GLY A 205 2.53 -15.14 -15.16
CA GLY A 205 1.70 -15.62 -16.27
C GLY A 205 0.19 -15.52 -16.02
N MET A 206 -0.27 -14.76 -15.02
CA MET A 206 -1.70 -14.46 -14.90
C MET A 206 -2.13 -13.39 -15.91
N ASN A 207 -3.32 -13.59 -16.48
CA ASN A 207 -3.93 -12.60 -17.36
C ASN A 207 -4.60 -11.48 -16.55
N VAL A 208 -3.79 -10.55 -16.02
CA VAL A 208 -4.24 -9.40 -15.19
C VAL A 208 -4.03 -8.05 -15.89
N GLY A 209 -3.86 -8.07 -17.21
CA GLY A 209 -3.61 -6.85 -18.00
C GLY A 209 -4.74 -5.84 -17.88
N PHE A 210 -5.98 -6.31 -17.94
CA PHE A 210 -7.18 -5.48 -17.80
C PHE A 210 -7.29 -4.83 -16.41
N LEU A 211 -6.96 -5.57 -15.33
CA LEU A 211 -6.87 -5.03 -13.96
C LEU A 211 -5.82 -3.93 -13.85
N SER A 212 -4.67 -4.13 -14.49
CA SER A 212 -3.58 -3.15 -14.50
C SER A 212 -3.97 -1.87 -15.23
N SER A 213 -4.65 -1.99 -16.38
CA SER A 213 -5.16 -0.85 -17.14
C SER A 213 -6.22 -0.07 -16.35
N ARG A 214 -7.15 -0.78 -15.70
CA ARG A 214 -8.18 -0.18 -14.86
C ARG A 214 -7.57 0.57 -13.67
N LEU A 215 -6.62 -0.05 -12.99
CA LEU A 215 -5.87 0.55 -11.88
C LEU A 215 -5.18 1.85 -12.32
N HIS A 216 -4.48 1.82 -13.46
CA HIS A 216 -3.79 2.99 -14.00
C HIS A 216 -4.77 4.13 -14.34
N HIS A 217 -5.91 3.81 -14.94
CA HIS A 217 -6.92 4.80 -15.28
C HIS A 217 -7.49 5.49 -14.03
N LEU A 218 -7.85 4.70 -13.01
CA LEU A 218 -8.30 5.24 -11.72
C LEU A 218 -7.20 6.04 -11.02
N GLN A 219 -5.94 5.61 -11.10
CA GLN A 219 -4.81 6.36 -10.55
C GLN A 219 -4.63 7.72 -11.23
N THR A 220 -4.79 7.78 -12.55
CA THR A 220 -4.68 9.04 -13.31
C THR A 220 -5.77 10.03 -12.89
N LEU A 221 -6.99 9.55 -12.63
CA LEU A 221 -8.09 10.38 -12.14
C LEU A 221 -7.89 10.79 -10.68
N ALA A 222 -7.49 9.85 -9.81
CA ALA A 222 -7.25 10.12 -8.40
C ALA A 222 -6.16 11.18 -8.18
N VAL A 223 -5.13 11.17 -9.04
CA VAL A 223 -3.99 12.09 -9.01
C VAL A 223 -4.20 13.26 -9.99
N SER A 224 -5.42 13.49 -10.49
CA SER A 224 -5.71 14.66 -11.32
C SER A 224 -5.22 15.92 -10.60
N SER A 225 -4.43 16.75 -11.29
CA SER A 225 -3.71 17.84 -10.63
C SER A 225 -4.67 18.86 -10.01
N GLU A 226 -5.78 19.16 -10.67
CA GLU A 226 -6.77 20.12 -10.18
C GLU A 226 -7.56 19.59 -8.97
N GLY A 227 -8.06 18.36 -9.09
CA GLY A 227 -8.85 17.76 -8.02
C GLY A 227 -8.00 17.37 -6.80
N ALA A 228 -6.76 16.91 -7.00
CA ALA A 228 -5.86 16.59 -5.90
C ALA A 228 -5.44 17.84 -5.12
N VAL A 229 -5.13 18.93 -5.82
CA VAL A 229 -4.82 20.23 -5.20
C VAL A 229 -6.02 20.77 -4.42
N SER A 230 -7.23 20.67 -4.97
CA SER A 230 -8.45 21.15 -4.31
C SER A 230 -8.74 20.41 -3.00
N ARG A 231 -8.60 19.08 -2.99
CA ARG A 231 -8.74 18.26 -1.77
C ARG A 231 -7.67 18.60 -0.73
N GLN A 232 -6.42 18.74 -1.16
CA GLN A 232 -5.33 19.06 -0.24
C GLN A 232 -5.53 20.43 0.39
N ARG A 233 -5.89 21.44 -0.41
CA ARG A 233 -6.24 22.78 0.08
C ARG A 233 -7.41 22.77 1.06
N TYR A 234 -8.44 21.95 0.81
CA TYR A 234 -9.53 21.78 1.77
C TYR A 234 -9.04 21.23 3.12
N ILE A 235 -8.23 20.16 3.10
CA ILE A 235 -7.68 19.56 4.31
C ILE A 235 -6.82 20.56 5.09
N ASP A 236 -5.97 21.30 4.40
CA ASP A 236 -5.07 22.28 5.01
C ASP A 236 -5.87 23.47 5.59
N ALA A 237 -6.86 23.99 4.87
CA ALA A 237 -7.73 25.05 5.36
C ALA A 237 -8.51 24.62 6.62
N CYS A 238 -9.04 23.39 6.66
CA CYS A 238 -9.70 22.86 7.87
C CYS A 238 -8.74 22.78 9.06
N ARG A 239 -7.49 22.34 8.83
CA ARG A 239 -6.46 22.25 9.90
C ARG A 239 -6.10 23.62 10.43
N GLU A 240 -5.88 24.59 9.54
CA GLU A 240 -5.58 25.98 9.90
C GLU A 240 -6.73 26.61 10.69
N ARG A 241 -7.97 26.41 10.25
CA ARG A 241 -9.17 26.91 10.95
C ARG A 241 -9.28 26.35 12.36
N LEU A 242 -9.05 25.05 12.52
CA LEU A 242 -9.06 24.40 13.83
C LEU A 242 -7.96 24.96 14.75
N CYS A 243 -6.75 25.17 14.21
CA CYS A 243 -5.65 25.77 14.95
C CYS A 243 -5.97 27.21 15.40
N CYS A 244 -6.53 28.03 14.50
CA CYS A 244 -6.93 29.40 14.83
C CYS A 244 -8.04 29.45 15.88
N GLU A 245 -8.99 28.51 15.86
CA GLU A 245 -10.03 28.41 16.89
C GLU A 245 -9.42 28.14 18.28
N CYS A 246 -8.38 27.29 18.36
CA CYS A 246 -7.67 27.06 19.62
C CYS A 246 -7.04 28.34 20.17
N GLU A 247 -6.38 29.17 19.35
CA GLU A 247 -5.84 30.45 19.80
C GLU A 247 -6.95 31.46 20.17
N PHE A 248 -8.04 31.47 19.41
CA PHE A 248 -9.17 32.35 19.66
C PHE A 248 -9.88 32.05 21.00
N THR A 249 -10.00 30.77 21.37
CA THR A 249 -10.53 30.39 22.69
C THR A 249 -9.64 30.85 23.85
N LYS A 250 -8.30 30.90 23.66
CA LYS A 250 -7.39 31.50 24.65
C LYS A 250 -7.65 33.00 24.81
N LEU A 251 -7.81 33.72 23.69
CA LEU A 251 -8.12 35.15 23.71
C LEU A 251 -9.46 35.43 24.42
N LYS A 252 -10.51 34.66 24.11
CA LYS A 252 -11.81 34.74 24.81
C LYS A 252 -11.68 34.49 26.32
N THR A 253 -10.82 33.55 26.71
CA THR A 253 -10.55 33.26 28.13
C THR A 253 -9.87 34.44 28.83
N ILE A 254 -8.91 35.08 28.16
CA ILE A 254 -8.25 36.29 28.67
C ILE A 254 -9.28 37.41 28.81
N HIS A 255 -10.08 37.69 27.78
CA HIS A 255 -11.16 38.68 27.83
C HIS A 255 -12.12 38.45 29.00
N ALA A 256 -12.53 37.20 29.25
CA ALA A 256 -13.37 36.85 30.39
C ALA A 256 -12.70 37.13 31.75
N LYS A 257 -11.39 36.88 31.88
CA LYS A 257 -10.63 37.22 33.11
C LYS A 257 -10.59 38.74 33.32
N TRP A 258 -10.30 39.50 32.28
CA TRP A 258 -10.26 40.97 32.33
C TRP A 258 -11.64 41.57 32.66
N ARG A 259 -12.73 41.02 32.12
CA ARG A 259 -14.09 41.42 32.53
C ARG A 259 -14.37 41.19 34.01
N LYS A 260 -13.84 40.12 34.62
CA LYS A 260 -13.94 39.92 36.09
C LYS A 260 -13.19 41.01 36.85
N VAL A 261 -11.98 41.36 36.40
CA VAL A 261 -11.20 42.47 37.00
C VAL A 261 -11.95 43.80 36.90
N LEU A 262 -12.56 44.08 35.75
CA LEU A 262 -13.38 45.28 35.55
C LEU A 262 -14.54 45.37 36.56
N VAL A 263 -15.24 44.26 36.80
CA VAL A 263 -16.33 44.19 37.79
C VAL A 263 -15.81 44.42 39.22
N MET A 264 -14.65 43.83 39.57
CA MET A 264 -14.01 44.05 40.88
C MET A 264 -13.55 45.49 41.09
N LEU A 265 -12.95 46.12 40.07
CA LEU A 265 -12.57 47.53 40.15
C LEU A 265 -13.80 48.42 40.26
N SER A 266 -14.86 48.13 39.48
CA SER A 266 -16.11 48.88 39.52
C SER A 266 -16.79 48.81 40.89
N SER A 267 -16.75 47.66 41.57
CA SER A 267 -17.28 47.54 42.93
C SER A 267 -16.40 48.26 43.95
N LYS A 268 -15.06 48.23 43.80
CA LYS A 268 -14.14 48.96 44.67
C LYS A 268 -14.32 50.48 44.57
N VAL A 269 -14.48 51.03 43.36
CA VAL A 269 -14.78 52.45 43.15
C VAL A 269 -16.05 52.85 43.91
N LYS A 270 -17.17 52.12 43.72
CA LYS A 270 -18.43 52.38 44.43
C LYS A 270 -18.29 52.32 45.96
N ALA A 271 -17.50 51.39 46.48
CA ALA A 271 -17.26 51.28 47.92
C ALA A 271 -16.45 52.47 48.48
N LEU A 272 -15.50 53.00 47.71
CA LEU A 272 -14.68 54.15 48.09
C LEU A 272 -15.45 55.47 48.02
N GLU A 273 -16.42 55.60 47.10
CA GLU A 273 -17.32 56.77 47.03
C GLU A 273 -18.05 57.03 48.34
N SER A 274 -18.38 55.98 49.09
CA SER A 274 -19.08 56.08 50.38
C SER A 274 -18.18 56.27 51.59
N LYS A 275 -16.85 56.08 51.47
CA LYS A 275 -15.92 56.04 52.62
C LYS A 275 -15.11 57.32 52.83
N GLY A 276 -15.03 58.21 51.83
CA GLY A 276 -14.29 59.48 51.92
C GLY A 276 -12.76 59.28 51.94
N GLY A 277 -12.14 59.34 50.75
CA GLY A 277 -10.69 59.20 50.56
C GLY A 277 -10.30 59.42 49.09
N TRP A 278 -10.09 60.69 48.73
CA TRP A 278 -9.99 61.12 47.32
C TRP A 278 -8.76 60.58 46.57
N GLU A 279 -7.64 60.37 47.24
CA GLU A 279 -6.41 59.86 46.62
C GLU A 279 -6.55 58.39 46.18
N GLU A 280 -6.96 57.49 47.10
CA GLU A 280 -7.20 56.07 46.76
C GLU A 280 -8.35 55.93 45.75
N TYR A 281 -9.39 56.76 45.86
CA TYR A 281 -10.49 56.80 44.90
C TYR A 281 -10.00 57.09 43.48
N MET A 282 -9.21 58.16 43.31
CA MET A 282 -8.71 58.56 41.99
C MET A 282 -7.79 57.50 41.38
N GLU A 283 -6.90 56.87 42.16
CA GLU A 283 -6.03 55.80 41.66
C GLU A 283 -6.84 54.61 41.10
N VAL A 284 -7.83 54.12 41.85
CA VAL A 284 -8.67 53.00 41.43
C VAL A 284 -9.56 53.39 40.24
N TYR A 285 -10.05 54.63 40.21
CA TYR A 285 -10.85 55.15 39.10
C TYR A 285 -10.05 55.20 37.78
N PHE A 286 -8.80 55.68 37.82
CA PHE A 286 -7.93 55.67 36.63
C PHE A 286 -7.65 54.25 36.13
N ARG A 287 -7.35 53.31 37.03
CA ARG A 287 -7.17 51.90 36.66
C ARG A 287 -8.43 51.29 36.05
N LEU A 288 -9.61 51.62 36.58
CA LEU A 288 -10.89 51.18 36.02
C LEU A 288 -11.10 51.72 34.60
N ARG A 289 -10.78 52.99 34.37
CA ARG A 289 -10.89 53.63 33.05
C ARG A 289 -9.96 52.97 32.04
N GLN A 290 -8.69 52.79 32.39
CA GLN A 290 -7.71 52.12 31.54
C GLN A 290 -8.14 50.69 31.19
N ALA A 291 -8.54 49.90 32.20
CA ALA A 291 -9.01 48.53 31.97
C ALA A 291 -10.26 48.47 31.07
N LYS A 292 -11.14 49.48 31.14
CA LYS A 292 -12.33 49.58 30.29
C LYS A 292 -11.96 49.85 28.83
N ASP A 293 -11.01 50.74 28.59
CA ASP A 293 -10.53 51.07 27.25
C ASP A 293 -9.82 49.86 26.63
N GLU A 294 -8.94 49.19 27.36
CA GLU A 294 -8.25 47.96 26.93
C GLU A 294 -9.23 46.81 26.62
N ILE A 295 -10.26 46.60 27.46
CA ILE A 295 -11.30 45.59 27.20
C ILE A 295 -12.07 45.91 25.92
N LYS A 296 -12.37 47.19 25.67
CA LYS A 296 -13.09 47.63 24.47
C LYS A 296 -12.25 47.36 23.21
N GLU A 297 -10.94 47.59 23.25
CA GLU A 297 -10.03 47.24 22.15
C GLU A 297 -10.01 45.73 21.89
N ILE A 298 -9.93 44.90 22.94
CA ILE A 298 -10.00 43.44 22.80
C ILE A 298 -11.35 43.00 22.20
N GLU A 299 -12.46 43.64 22.56
CA GLU A 299 -13.78 43.34 22.01
C GLU A 299 -13.89 43.65 20.51
N VAL A 300 -13.27 44.74 20.06
CA VAL A 300 -13.17 45.07 18.63
C VAL A 300 -12.38 44.00 17.90
N LEU A 301 -11.21 43.60 18.42
CA LEU A 301 -10.38 42.54 17.82
C LEU A 301 -11.12 41.20 17.76
N ILE A 302 -11.85 40.82 18.82
CA ILE A 302 -12.68 39.61 18.84
C ILE A 302 -13.75 39.68 17.74
N ALA A 303 -14.41 40.83 17.56
CA ALA A 303 -15.44 40.99 16.54
C ALA A 303 -14.89 40.97 15.11
N GLU A 304 -13.68 41.48 14.89
CA GLU A 304 -12.98 41.38 13.61
C GLU A 304 -12.57 39.93 13.29
N LEU A 305 -12.04 39.21 14.28
CA LEU A 305 -11.69 37.80 14.13
C LEU A 305 -12.92 36.92 13.86
N CYS A 306 -14.07 37.20 14.50
CA CYS A 306 -15.32 36.51 14.18
C CYS A 306 -15.70 36.68 12.70
N ARG A 307 -15.67 37.92 12.19
CA ARG A 307 -15.98 38.21 10.78
C ARG A 307 -15.00 37.54 9.82
N PHE A 308 -13.71 37.50 10.18
CA PHE A 308 -12.71 36.78 9.42
C PHE A 308 -13.01 35.28 9.37
N PHE A 309 -13.38 34.67 10.51
CA PHE A 309 -13.73 33.24 10.54
C PHE A 309 -14.98 32.91 9.74
N GLU A 310 -16.01 33.76 9.76
CA GLU A 310 -17.19 33.59 8.91
C GLU A 310 -16.78 33.52 7.42
N HIS A 311 -15.96 34.48 6.97
CA HIS A 311 -15.47 34.49 5.59
C HIS A 311 -14.58 33.28 5.27
N TYR A 312 -13.73 32.86 6.22
CA TYR A 312 -12.88 31.69 6.04
C TYR A 312 -13.68 30.39 5.97
N ASP A 313 -14.76 30.28 6.75
CA ASP A 313 -15.67 29.14 6.75
C ASP A 313 -16.40 29.04 5.39
N ASP A 314 -16.76 30.17 4.75
CA ASP A 314 -17.29 30.19 3.37
C ASP A 314 -16.29 29.66 2.34
N VAL A 315 -15.00 30.00 2.49
CA VAL A 315 -13.92 29.49 1.64
C VAL A 315 -13.76 27.99 1.81
N ILE A 316 -13.82 27.50 3.06
CA ILE A 316 -13.76 26.06 3.37
C ILE A 316 -14.93 25.33 2.72
N GLU A 317 -16.16 25.84 2.80
CA GLU A 317 -17.32 25.22 2.14
C GLU A 317 -17.16 25.19 0.62
N THR A 318 -16.61 26.24 0.02
CA THR A 318 -16.31 26.26 -1.42
C THR A 318 -15.28 25.18 -1.80
N LEU A 319 -14.22 25.03 -0.99
CA LEU A 319 -13.19 23.99 -1.20
C LEU A 319 -13.75 22.59 -1.00
N LYS A 320 -14.65 22.40 -0.02
CA LYS A 320 -15.36 21.15 0.24
C LYS A 320 -16.22 20.71 -0.93
N LEU A 321 -16.95 21.64 -1.56
CA LEU A 321 -17.73 21.33 -2.76
C LEU A 321 -16.83 20.84 -3.90
N LYS A 322 -15.66 21.49 -4.11
CA LYS A 322 -14.68 21.04 -5.11
C LYS A 322 -14.09 19.68 -4.78
N ALA A 323 -13.75 19.43 -3.52
CA ALA A 323 -13.26 18.14 -3.05
C ALA A 323 -14.29 17.03 -3.25
N ASN A 324 -15.57 17.30 -2.93
CA ASN A 324 -16.68 16.36 -3.11
C ASN A 324 -16.95 16.09 -4.59
N ASN A 325 -16.91 17.10 -5.45
CA ASN A 325 -17.08 16.90 -6.89
C ASN A 325 -16.02 15.95 -7.44
N HIS A 326 -14.76 16.10 -7.00
CA HIS A 326 -13.70 15.18 -7.40
C HIS A 326 -13.92 13.75 -6.88
N GLU A 327 -14.43 13.59 -5.66
CA GLU A 327 -14.84 12.26 -5.14
C GLU A 327 -15.95 11.64 -5.99
N LEU A 328 -16.96 12.43 -6.37
CA LEU A 328 -18.08 11.99 -7.21
C LEU A 328 -17.61 11.59 -8.62
N GLU A 329 -16.73 12.37 -9.24
CA GLU A 329 -16.14 12.03 -10.54
C GLU A 329 -15.33 10.72 -10.48
N PHE A 330 -14.56 10.54 -9.40
CA PHE A 330 -13.83 9.30 -9.17
C PHE A 330 -14.80 8.12 -9.00
N GLN A 331 -15.84 8.26 -8.17
CA GLN A 331 -16.83 7.21 -7.92
C GLN A 331 -17.62 6.86 -9.18
N ALA A 332 -18.06 7.86 -9.94
CA ALA A 332 -18.73 7.65 -11.22
C ALA A 332 -17.83 6.86 -12.18
N LYS A 333 -16.50 7.07 -12.14
CA LYS A 333 -15.58 6.22 -12.88
C LYS A 333 -15.52 4.81 -12.31
N VAL A 334 -15.37 4.64 -11.00
CA VAL A 334 -15.33 3.31 -10.34
C VAL A 334 -16.54 2.47 -10.72
N ASP A 335 -17.72 3.07 -10.79
CA ASP A 335 -18.98 2.41 -11.11
C ASP A 335 -19.13 2.06 -12.60
N THR A 336 -18.29 2.59 -13.49
CA THR A 336 -18.37 2.21 -14.90
C THR A 336 -18.07 0.73 -15.11
N PRO A 337 -18.76 0.05 -16.05
CA PRO A 337 -18.37 -1.27 -16.52
C PRO A 337 -16.90 -1.34 -16.94
N TRP A 338 -16.34 -2.55 -16.87
CA TRP A 338 -14.91 -2.83 -17.06
C TRP A 338 -14.53 -2.94 -18.53
#